data_AF-V4L886-F1
#
_entry.id   AF-V4L886-F1
#
_cell.length_a   1.000
_cell.length_b   1.000
_cell.length_c   1.000
_cell.angle_alpha   90.00
_cell.angle_beta   90.00
_cell.angle_gamma   90.00
#
_symmetry.space_group_name_H-M   'P 1'
#
loop_
_entity.id
_entity.type
_entity.pdbx_description
1 polymer ?
#
loop_
_entity_poly.entity_id
_entity_poly.type
_entity_poly.pdbx_seq_one_letter_code
_entity_poly.pdbx_strand_id
1 'polypeptide(L)'
;MRIRTQIALTTALILAALAVMTLSSLYQQRVRLELANRQEKIHQMVQEAQELSILSSELLLYPSARVQAQWRLRRNAFSRLLEEQQSWLDQSGGELIADVTDEYLQLGKLFRQMEKLAPFADDVAGDALLRARLATQMLSRSRQLSALLQEFDALERAFGFAKLRRVGKRILVANFLAFGLVASLLLLLWFNLTRQLADLRRGFERVADGELDHRVNHVCRDEFGELARGFDRMTEQVACQTRRLQASQKELASINRELEQ
;
A
#
# COMPACT_ATOMS: atom_id res chain seq x y z
N MET A 1 10.07 31.68 -16.31
CA MET A 1 8.76 31.01 -16.43
C MET A 1 7.75 31.86 -15.68
N ARG A 2 6.50 31.91 -16.12
CA ARG A 2 5.43 32.61 -15.39
C ARG A 2 5.21 31.94 -14.02
N ILE A 3 5.02 32.70 -12.95
CA ILE A 3 4.75 32.17 -11.60
C ILE A 3 3.50 31.29 -11.60
N ARG A 4 2.47 31.63 -12.38
CA ARG A 4 1.31 30.75 -12.57
C ARG A 4 1.70 29.38 -13.13
N THR A 5 2.64 29.33 -14.08
CA THR A 5 3.12 28.06 -14.63
C THR A 5 3.93 27.26 -13.62
N GLN A 6 4.72 27.92 -12.77
CA GLN A 6 5.46 27.24 -11.70
C GLN A 6 4.51 26.63 -10.66
N ILE A 7 3.53 27.41 -10.18
CA ILE A 7 2.53 26.94 -9.21
C ILE A 7 1.67 25.81 -9.79
N ALA A 8 1.23 25.94 -11.04
CA ALA A 8 0.46 24.89 -11.70
C ALA A 8 1.26 23.60 -11.83
N LEU A 9 2.55 23.69 -12.18
CA LEU A 9 3.43 22.54 -12.35
C LEU A 9 3.74 21.87 -11.00
N THR A 10 4.02 22.63 -9.93
CA THR A 10 4.22 22.07 -8.59
C THR A 10 2.95 21.42 -8.06
N THR A 11 1.79 22.03 -8.28
CA THR A 11 0.49 21.48 -7.86
C THR A 11 0.17 20.19 -8.60
N ALA A 12 0.37 20.16 -9.92
CA ALA A 12 0.20 18.95 -10.73
C ALA A 12 1.16 17.83 -10.27
N LEU A 13 2.39 18.17 -9.94
CA LEU A 13 3.39 17.21 -9.47
C LEU A 13 3.06 16.64 -8.08
N ILE A 14 2.50 17.45 -7.17
CA ILE A 14 1.96 16.99 -5.87
C ILE A 14 0.80 16.02 -6.08
N LEU A 15 -0.16 16.37 -6.95
CA LEU A 15 -1.30 15.50 -7.25
C LEU A 15 -0.86 14.18 -7.88
N ALA A 16 0.11 14.22 -8.79
CA ALA A 16 0.69 13.02 -9.37
C ALA A 16 1.39 12.15 -8.32
N ALA A 17 2.17 12.74 -7.41
CA ALA A 17 2.81 12.01 -6.31
C ALA A 17 1.78 11.36 -5.39
N LEU A 18 0.72 12.08 -5.01
CA LEU A 18 -0.39 11.54 -4.20
C LEU A 18 -1.11 10.39 -4.93
N ALA A 19 -1.35 10.50 -6.23
CA ALA A 19 -1.94 9.43 -7.03
C ALA A 19 -1.05 8.17 -7.05
N VAL A 20 0.26 8.34 -7.21
CA VAL A 20 1.21 7.21 -7.16
C VAL A 20 1.24 6.57 -5.77
N MET A 21 1.26 7.37 -4.70
CA MET A 21 1.25 6.86 -3.32
C MET A 21 -0.04 6.08 -3.02
N THR A 22 -1.19 6.58 -3.45
CA THR A 22 -2.48 5.90 -3.26
C THR A 22 -2.56 4.62 -4.09
N LEU A 23 -2.15 4.63 -5.36
CA LEU A 23 -2.06 3.44 -6.20
C LEU A 23 -1.11 2.38 -5.60
N SER A 24 0.04 2.80 -5.09
CA SER A 24 0.99 1.89 -4.44
C SER A 24 0.43 1.30 -3.15
N SER A 25 -0.35 2.08 -2.38
CA SER A 25 -1.03 1.60 -1.17
C SER A 25 -2.12 0.58 -1.51
N LEU A 26 -2.92 0.86 -2.55
CA LEU A 26 -3.94 -0.06 -3.06
C LEU A 26 -3.31 -1.37 -3.58
N TYR A 27 -2.18 -1.27 -4.27
CA TYR A 27 -1.42 -2.43 -4.71
C TYR A 27 -0.94 -3.28 -3.52
N GLN A 28 -0.39 -2.64 -2.49
CA GLN A 28 0.02 -3.32 -1.26
C GLN A 28 -1.16 -3.98 -0.53
N GLN A 29 -2.32 -3.33 -0.52
CA GLN A 29 -3.54 -3.90 0.06
C GLN A 29 -4.04 -5.11 -0.73
N ARG A 30 -4.01 -5.06 -2.08
CA ARG A 30 -4.37 -6.21 -2.92
C ARG A 30 -3.44 -7.41 -2.67
N VAL A 31 -2.13 -7.19 -2.62
CA VAL A 31 -1.16 -8.26 -2.32
C VAL A 31 -1.39 -8.86 -0.93
N ARG A 32 -1.72 -8.02 0.07
CA ARG A 32 -2.07 -8.49 1.42
C ARG A 32 -3.33 -9.33 1.44
N LEU A 33 -4.39 -8.90 0.75
CA LEU A 33 -5.65 -9.63 0.66
C LEU A 33 -5.46 -10.98 -0.03
N GLU A 34 -4.67 -11.01 -1.11
CA GLU A 34 -4.36 -12.24 -1.83
C GLU A 34 -3.61 -13.24 -0.92
N LEU A 35 -2.60 -12.78 -0.19
CA LEU A 35 -1.87 -13.62 0.77
C LEU A 35 -2.76 -14.10 1.92
N ALA A 36 -3.62 -13.23 2.47
CA ALA A 36 -4.55 -13.60 3.53
C ALA A 36 -5.55 -14.67 3.06
N ASN A 37 -6.06 -14.54 1.83
CA ASN A 37 -6.97 -15.53 1.25
C ASN A 37 -6.29 -16.88 1.03
N ARG A 38 -5.00 -16.90 0.65
CA ARG A 38 -4.20 -18.14 0.54
C ARG A 38 -4.01 -18.80 1.91
N GLN A 39 -3.65 -18.01 2.92
CA GLN A 39 -3.50 -18.52 4.30
C GLN A 39 -4.79 -19.09 4.87
N GLU A 40 -5.92 -18.42 4.64
CA GLU A 40 -7.23 -18.89 5.07
C GLU A 40 -7.56 -20.28 4.47
N LYS A 41 -7.26 -20.47 3.18
CA LYS A 41 -7.47 -21.76 2.50
C LYS A 41 -6.61 -22.89 3.08
N ILE A 42 -5.34 -22.62 3.37
CA ILE A 42 -4.47 -23.60 4.05
C ILE A 42 -5.02 -23.93 5.43
N HIS A 43 -5.44 -22.90 6.17
CA HIS A 43 -5.98 -23.08 7.50
C HIS A 43 -7.21 -24.01 7.49
N GLN A 44 -8.11 -23.83 6.52
CA GLN A 44 -9.25 -24.72 6.31
C GLN A 44 -8.82 -26.16 5.99
N MET A 45 -7.78 -26.35 5.16
CA MET A 45 -7.23 -27.69 4.89
C MET A 45 -6.65 -28.34 6.15
N VAL A 46 -5.92 -27.59 6.97
CA VAL A 46 -5.38 -28.08 8.25
C VAL A 46 -6.52 -28.52 9.18
N GLN A 47 -7.60 -27.74 9.27
CA GLN A 47 -8.77 -28.08 10.09
C GLN A 47 -9.44 -29.37 9.62
N GLU A 48 -9.70 -29.51 8.31
CA GLU A 48 -10.33 -30.73 7.77
C GLU A 48 -9.43 -31.98 7.94
N ALA A 49 -8.10 -31.84 7.82
CA ALA A 49 -7.16 -32.93 8.09
C ALA A 49 -7.14 -33.33 9.58
N GLN A 50 -7.27 -32.36 10.49
CA GLN A 50 -7.40 -32.61 11.93
C GLN A 50 -8.71 -33.33 12.24
N GLU A 51 -9.82 -32.94 11.62
CA GLU A 51 -11.10 -33.64 11.78
C GLU A 51 -11.01 -35.10 11.32
N LEU A 52 -10.34 -35.37 10.20
CA LEU A 52 -10.07 -36.73 9.75
C LEU A 52 -9.27 -37.52 10.80
N SER A 53 -8.30 -36.88 11.47
CA SER A 53 -7.53 -37.53 12.54
C SER A 53 -8.39 -37.82 13.76
N ILE A 54 -9.31 -36.93 14.13
CA ILE A 54 -10.24 -37.13 15.24
C ILE A 54 -11.17 -38.30 14.93
N LEU A 55 -11.76 -38.32 13.73
CA LEU A 55 -12.65 -39.41 13.30
C LEU A 55 -11.92 -40.75 13.18
N SER A 56 -10.66 -40.75 12.72
CA SER A 56 -9.82 -41.96 12.74
C SER A 56 -9.52 -42.45 14.16
N SER A 57 -9.38 -41.55 15.13
CA SER A 57 -9.26 -41.92 16.54
C SER A 57 -10.56 -42.44 17.12
N GLU A 58 -11.70 -41.81 16.81
CA GLU A 58 -13.04 -42.27 17.25
C GLU A 58 -13.34 -43.66 16.69
N LEU A 59 -12.92 -43.93 15.45
CA LEU A 59 -13.11 -45.23 14.83
C LEU A 59 -12.31 -46.36 15.49
N LEU A 60 -11.16 -46.04 16.08
CA LEU A 60 -10.35 -46.99 16.85
C LEU A 60 -11.01 -47.32 18.19
N LEU A 61 -11.65 -46.33 18.84
CA LEU A 61 -12.28 -46.48 20.15
C LEU A 61 -13.70 -47.05 20.05
N TYR A 62 -14.48 -46.62 19.05
CA TYR A 62 -15.90 -46.93 18.86
C TYR A 62 -16.24 -47.10 17.36
N PRO A 63 -15.91 -48.25 16.76
CA PRO A 63 -16.25 -48.54 15.37
C PRO A 63 -17.78 -48.55 15.19
N SER A 64 -18.31 -47.59 14.43
CA SER A 64 -19.74 -47.53 14.11
C SER A 64 -19.98 -47.13 12.66
N ALA A 65 -21.09 -47.60 12.08
CA ALA A 65 -21.49 -47.23 10.72
C ALA A 65 -21.66 -45.71 10.56
N ARG A 66 -22.06 -45.01 11.64
CA ARG A 66 -22.14 -43.54 11.70
C ARG A 66 -20.78 -42.89 11.49
N VAL A 67 -19.76 -43.30 12.26
CA VAL A 67 -18.40 -42.71 12.18
C VAL A 67 -17.78 -42.99 10.83
N GLN A 68 -17.99 -44.18 10.26
CA GLN A 68 -17.53 -44.49 8.89
C GLN A 68 -18.20 -43.61 7.83
N ALA A 69 -19.51 -43.37 7.94
CA ALA A 69 -20.23 -42.49 7.03
C ALA A 69 -19.75 -41.03 7.15
N GLN A 70 -19.55 -40.53 8.38
CA GLN A 70 -19.01 -39.20 8.64
C GLN A 70 -17.58 -39.04 8.08
N TRP A 71 -16.72 -40.04 8.29
CA TRP A 71 -15.36 -40.05 7.76
C TRP A 71 -15.37 -39.99 6.22
N ARG A 72 -16.27 -40.73 5.57
CA ARG A 72 -16.45 -40.70 4.10
C ARG A 72 -16.85 -39.32 3.61
N LEU A 73 -17.77 -38.65 4.30
CA LEU A 73 -18.22 -37.29 3.95
C LEU A 73 -17.07 -36.28 4.09
N ARG A 74 -16.33 -36.31 5.21
CA ARG A 74 -15.20 -35.40 5.45
C ARG A 74 -14.06 -35.60 4.46
N ARG A 75 -13.71 -36.85 4.16
CA ARG A 75 -12.70 -37.15 3.13
C ARG A 75 -13.10 -36.56 1.77
N ASN A 76 -14.37 -36.66 1.39
CA ASN A 76 -14.86 -36.12 0.11
C ASN A 76 -14.97 -34.58 0.12
N ALA A 77 -15.13 -33.95 1.29
CA ALA A 77 -15.01 -32.50 1.42
C ALA A 77 -13.55 -32.06 1.20
N PHE A 78 -12.60 -32.78 1.82
CA PHE A 78 -11.17 -32.51 1.65
C PHE A 78 -10.70 -32.69 0.20
N SER A 79 -11.13 -33.73 -0.54
CA SER A 79 -10.77 -33.85 -1.97
C SER A 79 -11.25 -32.68 -2.79
N ARG A 80 -12.48 -32.21 -2.54
CA ARG A 80 -13.05 -31.06 -3.27
C ARG A 80 -12.25 -29.79 -3.02
N LEU A 81 -11.81 -29.55 -1.77
CA LEU A 81 -10.93 -28.44 -1.46
C LEU A 81 -9.58 -28.57 -2.18
N LEU A 82 -9.02 -29.78 -2.23
CA LEU A 82 -7.74 -30.03 -2.89
C LEU A 82 -7.83 -29.81 -4.41
N GLU A 83 -8.92 -30.26 -5.05
CA GLU A 83 -9.21 -30.03 -6.47
C GLU A 83 -9.46 -28.55 -6.78
N GLU A 84 -10.27 -27.86 -5.98
CA GLU A 84 -10.58 -26.43 -6.17
C GLU A 84 -9.33 -25.55 -6.07
N GLN A 85 -8.40 -25.93 -5.21
CA GLN A 85 -7.20 -25.15 -4.91
C GLN A 85 -5.96 -25.60 -5.69
N GLN A 86 -6.06 -26.62 -6.54
CA GLN A 86 -4.92 -27.25 -7.23
C GLN A 86 -4.06 -26.25 -8.01
N SER A 87 -4.69 -25.28 -8.70
CA SER A 87 -3.97 -24.27 -9.49
C SER A 87 -3.03 -23.38 -8.66
N TRP A 88 -3.47 -22.97 -7.46
CA TRP A 88 -2.65 -22.16 -6.56
C TRP A 88 -1.63 -23.02 -5.80
N LEU A 89 -2.03 -24.23 -5.43
CA LEU A 89 -1.19 -25.24 -4.80
C LEU A 89 0.03 -25.52 -5.70
N ASP A 90 -0.16 -25.82 -6.99
CA ASP A 90 0.93 -26.10 -7.95
C ASP A 90 1.95 -24.95 -8.05
N GLN A 91 1.53 -23.70 -7.83
CA GLN A 91 2.42 -22.53 -7.88
C GLN A 91 3.22 -22.29 -6.60
N SER A 92 2.80 -22.85 -5.47
CA SER A 92 3.29 -22.44 -4.14
C SER A 92 4.27 -23.44 -3.52
N GLY A 93 4.30 -24.69 -3.98
CA GLY A 93 5.25 -25.70 -3.51
C GLY A 93 4.93 -27.11 -3.99
N GLY A 94 5.12 -27.37 -5.29
CA GLY A 94 4.68 -28.62 -5.93
C GLY A 94 5.14 -29.92 -5.27
N GLU A 95 6.29 -29.93 -4.60
CA GLU A 95 6.82 -31.11 -3.89
C GLU A 95 6.03 -31.43 -2.61
N LEU A 96 5.87 -30.47 -1.69
CA LEU A 96 5.07 -30.62 -0.46
C LEU A 96 3.60 -30.97 -0.74
N ILE A 97 3.06 -30.45 -1.85
CA ILE A 97 1.68 -30.69 -2.24
C ILE A 97 1.51 -32.06 -2.89
N ALA A 98 2.51 -32.52 -3.65
CA ALA A 98 2.55 -33.90 -4.10
C ALA A 98 2.56 -34.86 -2.90
N ASP A 99 3.31 -34.55 -1.85
CA ASP A 99 3.33 -35.34 -0.62
C ASP A 99 1.98 -35.33 0.11
N VAL A 100 1.34 -34.16 0.26
CA VAL A 100 -0.02 -34.04 0.84
C VAL A 100 -1.03 -34.86 0.03
N THR A 101 -0.94 -34.79 -1.30
CA THR A 101 -1.85 -35.50 -2.21
C THR A 101 -1.63 -37.01 -2.14
N ASP A 102 -0.38 -37.48 -2.13
CA ASP A 102 -0.06 -38.90 -2.00
C ASP A 102 -0.54 -39.46 -0.65
N GLU A 103 -0.25 -38.74 0.44
CA GLU A 103 -0.65 -39.13 1.79
C GLU A 103 -2.20 -39.21 1.92
N TYR A 104 -2.91 -38.24 1.32
CA TYR A 104 -4.38 -38.28 1.21
C TYR A 104 -4.89 -39.50 0.42
N LEU A 105 -4.29 -39.80 -0.73
CA LEU A 105 -4.65 -40.96 -1.56
C LEU A 105 -4.41 -42.28 -0.84
N GLN A 106 -3.29 -42.40 -0.09
CA GLN A 106 -2.97 -43.56 0.73
C GLN A 106 -3.98 -43.73 1.87
N LEU A 107 -4.34 -42.66 2.57
CA LEU A 107 -5.37 -42.67 3.61
C LEU A 107 -6.72 -43.17 3.07
N GLY A 108 -7.09 -42.73 1.86
CA GLY A 108 -8.28 -43.22 1.16
C GLY A 108 -8.24 -44.71 0.81
N LYS A 109 -7.06 -45.25 0.45
CA LYS A 109 -6.86 -46.69 0.19
C LYS A 109 -7.07 -47.51 1.47
N LEU A 110 -6.50 -47.08 2.60
CA LEU A 110 -6.64 -47.76 3.89
C LEU A 110 -8.10 -47.80 4.36
N PHE A 111 -8.83 -46.69 4.22
CA PHE A 111 -10.25 -46.67 4.57
C PHE A 111 -11.08 -47.65 3.73
N ARG A 112 -10.84 -47.73 2.41
CA ARG A 112 -11.55 -48.70 1.54
C ARG A 112 -11.24 -50.15 1.93
N GLN A 113 -10.03 -50.45 2.39
CA GLN A 113 -9.68 -51.78 2.88
C GLN A 113 -10.44 -52.10 4.18
N MET A 114 -10.56 -51.12 5.07
CA MET A 114 -11.31 -51.24 6.31
C MET A 114 -12.83 -51.33 6.07
N GLU A 115 -13.38 -50.62 5.08
CA GLU A 115 -14.81 -50.67 4.71
C GLU A 115 -15.24 -52.04 4.17
N LYS A 116 -14.31 -52.79 3.56
CA LYS A 116 -14.55 -54.18 3.12
C LYS A 116 -14.66 -55.17 4.28
N LEU A 117 -14.08 -54.85 5.43
CA LEU A 117 -14.20 -55.65 6.66
C LEU A 117 -15.55 -55.32 7.30
N ALA A 118 -16.55 -56.16 7.05
CA ALA A 118 -17.94 -55.93 7.48
C ALA A 118 -18.01 -55.62 8.99
N PRO A 119 -18.59 -54.48 9.42
CA PRO A 119 -18.49 -53.99 10.81
C PRO A 119 -19.08 -54.93 11.87
N PHE A 120 -19.83 -55.96 11.46
CA PHE A 120 -20.64 -56.83 12.32
C PHE A 120 -20.61 -58.32 11.94
N ALA A 121 -19.57 -58.77 11.22
CA ALA A 121 -19.38 -60.21 11.04
C ALA A 121 -18.98 -60.85 12.39
N ASP A 122 -19.60 -61.97 12.73
CA ASP A 122 -19.35 -62.74 13.97
C ASP A 122 -17.86 -62.83 14.27
N ASP A 123 -17.52 -62.66 15.54
CA ASP A 123 -16.23 -62.40 16.18
C ASP A 123 -15.07 -63.34 15.76
N VAL A 124 -14.61 -63.22 14.52
CA VAL A 124 -13.30 -63.76 14.12
C VAL A 124 -12.26 -62.82 14.70
N ALA A 125 -11.62 -63.23 15.79
CA ALA A 125 -10.58 -62.44 16.50
C ALA A 125 -9.52 -61.84 15.55
N GLY A 126 -9.26 -62.46 14.39
CA GLY A 126 -8.39 -61.94 13.34
C GLY A 126 -8.89 -60.66 12.65
N ASP A 127 -10.19 -60.52 12.41
CA ASP A 127 -10.79 -59.36 11.75
C ASP A 127 -10.79 -58.14 12.67
N ALA A 128 -11.03 -58.35 13.97
CA ALA A 128 -10.95 -57.29 14.98
C ALA A 128 -9.53 -56.72 15.09
N LEU A 129 -8.50 -57.58 15.12
CA LEU A 129 -7.10 -57.17 15.16
C LEU A 129 -6.68 -56.45 13.86
N LEU A 130 -7.12 -56.95 12.70
CA LEU A 130 -6.83 -56.30 11.42
C LEU A 130 -7.49 -54.92 11.33
N ARG A 131 -8.73 -54.77 11.79
CA ARG A 131 -9.42 -53.46 11.88
C ARG A 131 -8.69 -52.50 12.81
N ALA A 132 -8.28 -52.94 14.00
CA ALA A 132 -7.53 -52.12 14.94
C ALA A 132 -6.19 -51.67 14.33
N ARG A 133 -5.48 -52.55 13.62
CA ARG A 133 -4.24 -52.22 12.90
C ARG A 133 -4.49 -51.19 11.78
N LEU A 134 -5.52 -51.39 10.96
CA LEU A 134 -5.88 -50.44 9.89
C LEU A 134 -6.30 -49.09 10.46
N ALA A 135 -7.10 -49.06 11.52
CA ALA A 135 -7.49 -47.82 12.20
C ALA A 135 -6.27 -47.09 12.79
N THR A 136 -5.31 -47.83 13.37
CA THR A 136 -4.05 -47.27 13.87
C THR A 136 -3.20 -46.70 12.73
N GLN A 137 -3.09 -47.42 11.60
CA GLN A 137 -2.41 -46.92 10.40
C GLN A 137 -3.10 -45.67 9.84
N MET A 138 -4.44 -45.66 9.76
CA MET A 138 -5.21 -44.49 9.34
C MET A 138 -4.96 -43.29 10.27
N LEU A 139 -4.95 -43.49 11.59
CA LEU A 139 -4.65 -42.44 12.55
C LEU A 139 -3.24 -41.89 12.35
N SER A 140 -2.23 -42.76 12.19
CA SER A 140 -0.86 -42.34 11.94
C SER A 140 -0.74 -41.51 10.65
N ARG A 141 -1.37 -41.97 9.57
CA ARG A 141 -1.37 -41.31 8.27
C ARG A 141 -2.13 -39.98 8.28
N SER A 142 -3.27 -39.92 8.96
CA SER A 142 -4.02 -38.68 9.14
C SER A 142 -3.26 -37.65 9.98
N ARG A 143 -2.47 -38.08 10.97
CA ARG A 143 -1.57 -37.20 11.72
C ARG A 143 -0.40 -36.71 10.86
N GLN A 144 0.16 -37.59 10.01
CA GLN A 144 1.21 -37.22 9.06
C GLN A 144 0.70 -36.19 8.04
N LEU A 145 -0.49 -36.40 7.47
CA LEU A 145 -1.16 -35.42 6.60
C LEU A 145 -1.34 -34.08 7.31
N SER A 146 -1.79 -34.10 8.57
CA SER A 146 -1.94 -32.89 9.39
C SER A 146 -0.60 -32.18 9.62
N ALA A 147 0.48 -32.94 9.86
CA ALA A 147 1.82 -32.39 10.06
C ALA A 147 2.37 -31.74 8.79
N LEU A 148 2.23 -32.39 7.63
CA LEU A 148 2.64 -31.84 6.33
C LEU A 148 1.91 -30.53 6.02
N LEU A 149 0.60 -30.48 6.27
CA LEU A 149 -0.20 -29.26 6.07
C LEU A 149 0.19 -28.14 7.05
N GLN A 150 0.54 -28.47 8.30
CA GLN A 150 1.03 -27.49 9.27
C GLN A 150 2.41 -26.94 8.90
N GLU A 151 3.30 -27.78 8.39
CA GLU A 151 4.61 -27.36 7.87
C GLU A 151 4.44 -26.44 6.66
N PHE A 152 3.56 -26.82 5.73
CA PHE A 152 3.22 -26.02 4.56
C PHE A 152 2.66 -24.65 4.96
N ASP A 153 1.74 -24.59 5.92
CA ASP A 153 1.20 -23.35 6.47
C ASP A 153 2.30 -22.47 7.10
N ALA A 154 3.20 -23.06 7.88
CA ALA A 154 4.30 -22.33 8.50
C ALA A 154 5.27 -21.72 7.45
N LEU A 155 5.60 -22.49 6.41
CA LEU A 155 6.43 -22.05 5.29
C LEU A 155 5.75 -20.91 4.52
N GLU A 156 4.48 -21.07 4.15
CA GLU A 156 3.68 -20.04 3.47
C GLU A 156 3.59 -18.75 4.28
N ARG A 157 3.34 -18.85 5.60
CA ARG A 157 3.35 -17.70 6.50
C ARG A 157 4.72 -17.00 6.48
N ALA A 158 5.82 -17.74 6.61
CA ALA A 158 7.17 -17.18 6.59
C ALA A 158 7.50 -16.49 5.26
N PHE A 159 7.19 -17.13 4.12
CA PHE A 159 7.38 -16.54 2.79
C PHE A 159 6.50 -15.31 2.56
N GLY A 160 5.24 -15.36 3.01
CA GLY A 160 4.29 -14.25 2.93
C GLY A 160 4.79 -13.00 3.67
N PHE A 161 5.23 -13.15 4.92
CA PHE A 161 5.81 -12.04 5.69
C PHE A 161 7.09 -11.50 5.06
N ALA A 162 7.97 -12.36 4.56
CA ALA A 162 9.20 -11.93 3.88
C ALA A 162 8.93 -11.18 2.58
N LYS A 163 7.93 -11.61 1.80
CA LYS A 163 7.48 -10.95 0.56
C LYS A 163 6.87 -9.59 0.86
N LEU A 164 5.94 -9.52 1.83
CA LEU A 164 5.32 -8.27 2.27
C LEU A 164 6.34 -7.27 2.81
N ARG A 165 7.33 -7.72 3.58
CA ARG A 165 8.39 -6.85 4.11
C ARG A 165 9.29 -6.31 3.00
N ARG A 166 9.65 -7.13 2.00
CA ARG A 166 10.46 -6.70 0.85
C ARG A 166 9.73 -5.69 -0.03
N VAL A 167 8.49 -5.99 -0.42
CA VAL A 167 7.65 -5.10 -1.23
C VAL A 167 7.36 -3.81 -0.46
N GLY A 168 6.95 -3.92 0.80
CA GLY A 168 6.66 -2.77 1.66
C GLY A 168 7.87 -1.86 1.86
N LYS A 169 9.09 -2.40 2.07
CA LYS A 169 10.31 -1.58 2.15
C LYS A 169 10.60 -0.82 0.86
N ARG A 170 10.48 -1.47 -0.31
CA ARG A 170 10.71 -0.80 -1.61
C ARG A 170 9.71 0.33 -1.85
N ILE A 171 8.43 0.07 -1.56
CA ILE A 171 7.36 1.07 -1.65
C ILE A 171 7.62 2.22 -0.68
N LEU A 172 8.00 1.92 0.56
CA LEU A 172 8.27 2.94 1.58
C LEU A 172 9.44 3.84 1.18
N VAL A 173 10.52 3.26 0.65
CA VAL A 173 11.65 4.03 0.10
C VAL A 173 11.21 4.89 -1.08
N ALA A 174 10.43 4.33 -2.02
CA ALA A 174 9.93 5.09 -3.17
C ALA A 174 9.02 6.25 -2.74
N ASN A 175 8.11 6.02 -1.80
CA ASN A 175 7.24 7.05 -1.23
C ASN A 175 8.03 8.13 -0.49
N PHE A 176 9.06 7.74 0.26
CA PHE A 176 9.92 8.68 0.96
C PHE A 176 10.71 9.56 -0.01
N LEU A 177 11.26 8.97 -1.08
CA LEU A 177 11.94 9.72 -2.15
C LEU A 177 10.98 10.67 -2.89
N ALA A 178 9.78 10.21 -3.23
CA ALA A 178 8.76 11.05 -3.87
C ALA A 178 8.35 12.22 -2.98
N PHE A 179 8.14 11.97 -1.68
CA PHE A 179 7.83 13.00 -0.71
C PHE A 179 8.97 14.00 -0.55
N GLY A 180 10.22 13.53 -0.44
CA GLY A 180 11.40 14.39 -0.36
C GLY A 180 11.55 15.29 -1.58
N LEU A 181 11.30 14.76 -2.78
CA LEU A 181 11.34 15.53 -4.03
C LEU A 181 10.26 16.62 -4.06
N VAL A 182 9.02 16.28 -3.69
CA VAL A 182 7.91 17.25 -3.57
C VAL A 182 8.24 18.34 -2.54
N ALA A 183 8.71 17.95 -1.35
CA ALA A 183 9.08 18.88 -0.29
C ALA A 183 10.21 19.82 -0.72
N SER A 184 11.23 19.31 -1.41
CA SER A 184 12.33 20.12 -1.94
C SER A 184 11.83 21.13 -2.97
N LEU A 185 10.93 20.74 -3.88
CA LEU A 185 10.36 21.65 -4.88
C LEU A 185 9.50 22.74 -4.24
N LEU A 186 8.71 22.38 -3.21
CA LEU A 186 7.92 23.34 -2.44
C LEU A 186 8.80 24.33 -1.68
N LEU A 187 9.88 23.86 -1.06
CA LEU A 187 10.85 24.74 -0.38
C LEU A 187 11.52 25.71 -1.36
N LEU A 188 11.95 25.22 -2.53
CA LEU A 188 12.54 26.07 -3.57
C LEU A 188 11.53 27.14 -4.05
N LEU A 189 10.27 26.76 -4.26
CA LEU A 189 9.22 27.69 -4.64
C LEU A 189 8.99 28.73 -3.53
N TRP A 190 8.90 28.30 -2.27
CA TRP A 190 8.76 29.17 -1.11
C TRP A 190 9.88 30.20 -1.03
N PHE A 191 11.15 29.76 -1.04
CA PHE A 191 12.30 30.67 -0.96
C PHE A 191 12.34 31.68 -2.11
N ASN A 192 12.03 31.26 -3.33
CA ASN A 192 12.00 32.18 -4.48
C ASN A 192 10.88 33.21 -4.37
N LEU A 193 9.66 32.78 -4.03
CA LEU A 193 8.51 33.68 -3.89
C LEU A 193 8.69 34.67 -2.73
N THR A 194 9.12 34.19 -1.56
CA THR A 194 9.32 35.06 -0.39
C THR A 194 10.40 36.10 -0.63
N ARG A 195 11.50 35.72 -1.32
CA ARG A 195 12.57 36.67 -1.66
C ARG A 195 12.08 37.76 -2.61
N GLN A 196 11.42 37.37 -3.71
CA GLN A 196 10.90 38.33 -4.69
C GLN A 196 9.88 39.29 -4.05
N LEU A 197 9.01 38.77 -3.18
CA LEU A 197 8.03 39.59 -2.47
C LEU A 197 8.68 40.55 -1.47
N ALA A 198 9.73 40.11 -0.77
CA ALA A 198 10.49 40.97 0.15
C ALA A 198 11.22 42.10 -0.58
N ASP A 199 11.79 41.82 -1.76
CA ASP A 199 12.46 42.83 -2.57
C ASP A 199 11.47 43.89 -3.10
N LEU A 200 10.30 43.49 -3.59
CA LEU A 200 9.23 44.43 -3.96
C LEU A 200 8.76 45.25 -2.76
N ARG A 201 8.52 44.61 -1.61
CA ARG A 201 8.07 45.27 -0.39
C ARG A 201 9.04 46.37 0.05
N ARG A 202 10.34 46.09 0.07
CA ARG A 202 11.37 47.09 0.43
C ARG A 202 11.37 48.27 -0.53
N GLY A 203 11.23 48.02 -1.83
CA GLY A 203 11.14 49.09 -2.82
C GLY A 203 9.91 49.97 -2.63
N PHE A 204 8.79 49.38 -2.24
CA PHE A 204 7.56 50.11 -1.93
C PHE A 204 7.71 50.97 -0.67
N GLU A 205 8.27 50.40 0.40
CA GLU A 205 8.52 51.12 1.67
C GLU A 205 9.39 52.37 1.43
N ARG A 206 10.47 52.26 0.65
CA ARG A 206 11.34 53.41 0.33
C ARG A 206 10.64 54.53 -0.42
N VAL A 207 9.81 54.18 -1.40
CA VAL A 207 9.03 55.19 -2.15
C VAL A 207 7.96 55.82 -1.28
N ALA A 208 7.32 55.04 -0.39
CA ALA A 208 6.36 55.55 0.58
C ALA A 208 7.00 56.53 1.58
N ASP A 209 8.26 56.32 1.94
CA ASP A 209 9.06 57.23 2.78
C ASP A 209 9.52 58.50 2.05
N GLY A 210 9.15 58.68 0.77
CA GLY A 210 9.40 59.90 0.00
C GLY A 210 10.59 59.84 -0.95
N GLU A 211 11.29 58.70 -1.07
CA GLU A 211 12.37 58.50 -2.03
C GLU A 211 11.84 58.26 -3.46
N LEU A 212 11.24 59.29 -4.07
CA LEU A 212 10.59 59.20 -5.40
C LEU A 212 11.56 58.95 -6.57
N ASP A 213 12.87 59.08 -6.35
CA ASP A 213 13.90 58.71 -7.33
C ASP A 213 14.30 57.22 -7.24
N HIS A 214 13.85 56.49 -6.21
CA HIS A 214 14.09 55.05 -6.10
C HIS A 214 13.28 54.28 -7.17
N ARG A 215 13.88 53.20 -7.69
CA ARG A 215 13.25 52.28 -8.64
C ARG A 215 13.49 50.85 -8.15
N VAL A 216 12.44 50.04 -8.20
CA VAL A 216 12.49 48.62 -7.77
C VAL A 216 13.35 47.81 -8.73
N ASN A 217 13.35 48.19 -10.02
CA ASN A 217 14.26 47.71 -11.06
C ASN A 217 14.42 46.17 -11.08
N HIS A 218 13.29 45.46 -11.10
CA HIS A 218 13.27 44.01 -11.09
C HIS A 218 13.45 43.45 -12.51
N VAL A 219 14.59 42.79 -12.76
CA VAL A 219 15.04 42.31 -14.09
C VAL A 219 14.24 41.08 -14.57
N CYS A 220 13.37 40.51 -13.75
CA CYS A 220 12.66 39.28 -14.08
C CYS A 220 11.57 39.52 -15.16
N ARG A 221 11.41 38.55 -16.08
CA ARG A 221 10.38 38.56 -17.15
C ARG A 221 9.09 37.85 -16.74
N ASP A 222 8.81 37.80 -15.45
CA ASP A 222 7.63 37.16 -14.85
C ASP A 222 6.62 38.22 -14.35
N GLU A 223 5.55 37.76 -13.72
CA GLU A 223 4.47 38.59 -13.19
C GLU A 223 4.97 39.58 -12.12
N PHE A 224 6.02 39.26 -11.35
CA PHE A 224 6.62 40.21 -10.40
C PHE A 224 7.41 41.30 -11.11
N GLY A 225 8.13 40.98 -12.19
CA GLY A 225 8.78 41.99 -13.01
C GLY A 225 7.79 42.92 -13.70
N GLU A 226 6.63 42.39 -14.13
CA GLU A 226 5.55 43.23 -14.67
C GLU A 226 4.97 44.17 -13.61
N LEU A 227 4.76 43.68 -12.39
CA LEU A 227 4.31 44.49 -11.26
C LEU A 227 5.33 45.57 -10.88
N ALA A 228 6.62 45.23 -10.81
CA ALA A 228 7.70 46.17 -10.54
C ALA A 228 7.77 47.29 -11.59
N ARG A 229 7.67 46.95 -12.89
CA ARG A 229 7.64 47.95 -13.97
C ARG A 229 6.38 48.83 -13.96
N GLY A 230 5.24 48.28 -13.53
CA GLY A 230 4.02 49.06 -13.30
C GLY A 230 4.19 50.06 -12.17
N PHE A 231 4.78 49.62 -11.07
CA PHE A 231 5.08 50.45 -9.92
C PHE A 231 6.09 51.56 -10.24
N ASP A 232 7.19 51.24 -10.92
CA ASP A 232 8.21 52.23 -11.30
C ASP A 232 7.61 53.35 -12.18
N ARG A 233 6.68 53.02 -13.09
CA ARG A 233 5.93 54.01 -13.89
C ARG A 233 5.02 54.89 -13.04
N MET A 234 4.32 54.31 -12.06
CA MET A 234 3.49 55.07 -11.12
C MET A 234 4.34 56.04 -10.29
N THR A 235 5.47 55.58 -9.75
CA THR A 235 6.42 56.41 -8.98
C THR A 235 6.97 57.57 -9.81
N GLU A 236 7.29 57.33 -11.09
CA GLU A 236 7.72 58.37 -12.02
C GLU A 236 6.64 59.44 -12.26
N GLN A 237 5.38 59.01 -12.42
CA GLN A 237 4.26 59.95 -12.58
C GLN A 237 4.07 60.82 -11.33
N VAL A 238 4.13 60.22 -10.13
CA VAL A 238 4.05 60.96 -8.86
C VAL A 238 5.22 61.94 -8.73
N ALA A 239 6.45 61.51 -9.01
CA ALA A 239 7.62 62.39 -8.98
C ALA A 239 7.47 63.60 -9.92
N CYS A 240 6.98 63.37 -11.14
CA CYS A 240 6.74 64.42 -12.12
C CYS A 240 5.66 65.41 -11.65
N GLN A 241 4.55 64.91 -11.09
CA GLN A 241 3.47 65.74 -10.54
C GLN A 241 3.96 66.59 -9.36
N THR A 242 4.71 66.01 -8.43
CA THR A 242 5.27 66.74 -7.28
C THR A 242 6.24 67.83 -7.73
N ARG A 243 7.13 67.55 -8.71
CA ARG A 243 8.04 68.56 -9.28
C ARG A 243 7.28 69.71 -9.95
N ARG A 244 6.19 69.43 -10.68
CA ARG A 244 5.34 70.46 -11.30
C ARG A 244 4.64 71.33 -10.24
N LEU A 245 4.10 70.73 -9.18
CA LEU A 245 3.50 71.46 -8.06
C LEU A 245 4.51 72.37 -7.36
N GLN A 246 5.72 71.87 -7.09
CA GLN A 246 6.79 72.66 -6.47
C GLN A 246 7.26 73.81 -7.37
N ALA A 247 7.35 73.60 -8.68
CA ALA A 247 7.68 74.66 -9.63
C ALA A 247 6.62 75.76 -9.63
N SER A 248 5.34 75.40 -9.68
CA SER A 248 4.22 76.35 -9.63
C SER A 248 4.16 77.13 -8.31
N GLN A 249 4.42 76.47 -7.17
CA GLN A 249 4.51 77.18 -5.88
C GLN A 249 5.67 78.18 -5.82
N LYS A 250 6.83 77.82 -6.37
CA LYS A 250 7.99 78.73 -6.44
C LYS A 250 7.72 79.95 -7.31
N GLU A 251 7.05 79.75 -8.45
CA GLU A 251 6.65 80.82 -9.38
C GLU A 251 5.65 81.78 -8.72
N LEU A 252 4.62 81.26 -8.06
CA LEU A 252 3.68 82.10 -7.30
C LEU A 252 4.38 82.86 -6.17
N ALA A 253 5.35 82.24 -5.48
CA ALA A 253 6.10 82.87 -4.41
C ALA A 253 7.14 83.91 -4.91
N SER A 254 7.63 83.81 -6.16
CA SER A 254 8.44 84.88 -6.76
C SER A 254 7.57 86.04 -7.20
N ILE A 255 6.40 85.76 -7.81
CA ILE A 255 5.45 86.79 -8.23
C ILE A 255 4.94 87.60 -7.03
N ASN A 256 4.56 86.95 -5.92
CA ASN A 256 4.14 87.67 -4.71
C ASN A 256 5.26 88.55 -4.12
N ARG A 257 6.52 88.09 -4.16
CA ARG A 257 7.66 88.89 -3.68
C ARG A 257 7.97 90.09 -4.56
N GLU A 258 7.74 89.99 -5.86
CA GLU A 258 7.85 91.12 -6.78
C GLU A 258 6.73 92.15 -6.60
N LEU A 259 5.55 91.72 -6.14
CA LEU A 259 4.41 92.62 -5.88
C LEU A 259 4.49 93.34 -4.52
N GLU A 260 5.28 92.82 -3.56
CA GLU A 260 5.49 93.41 -2.23
C GLU A 260 6.66 94.41 -2.20
N GLN A 261 7.45 94.52 -3.28
CA GLN A 261 8.53 95.52 -3.45
C GLN A 261 8.03 96.75 -4.22
#